data_AF-A0A524D455-F1
#
_entry.id   AF-A0A524D455-F1
#
_cell.length_a   1.000
_cell.length_b   1.000
_cell.length_c   1.000
_cell.angle_alpha   90.00
_cell.angle_beta   90.00
_cell.angle_gamma   90.00
#
_symmetry.space_group_name_H-M   'P 1'
#
loop_
_entity.id
_entity.type
_entity.pdbx_description
1 polymer ?
#
loop_
_entity_poly.entity_id
_entity_poly.type
_entity_poly.pdbx_seq_one_letter_code
_entity_poly.pdbx_strand_id
1 'polypeptide(L)'
;MEIIRETAFGLLEEKGYTGFSVNELAEVSGINISQIYRYFPNGKPDIFLSAGLDLFESGAPKLPELNPEQPERFLISLIKFLIDTHREHRLTLQVMKIVFLSDPDALRRDKERFGSGLSEYKYFENLVEQLGVDAPQMRRKVAQFVFHLVDSVIHRHILEVEVSKTDEELAELLSDLIITHIQSLSS
;
A
#
# COMPACT_ATOMS: atom_id res chain seq x y z
N MET A 1 -12.37 -17.50 6.62
CA MET A 1 -11.27 -16.94 5.78
C MET A 1 -10.20 -16.35 6.68
N GLU A 2 -10.59 -15.60 7.71
CA GLU A 2 -9.71 -15.05 8.76
C GLU A 2 -8.74 -16.09 9.33
N ILE A 3 -9.21 -17.25 9.83
CA ILE A 3 -8.32 -18.31 10.37
C ILE A 3 -7.27 -18.81 9.36
N ILE A 4 -7.60 -18.88 8.06
CA ILE A 4 -6.65 -19.31 7.02
C ILE A 4 -5.56 -18.24 6.87
N ARG A 5 -5.95 -16.96 6.88
CA ARG A 5 -5.01 -15.84 6.79
C ARG A 5 -4.13 -15.75 8.03
N GLU A 6 -4.73 -15.73 9.23
CA GLU A 6 -3.99 -15.69 10.50
C GLU A 6 -2.97 -16.83 10.59
N THR A 7 -3.39 -18.06 10.29
CA THR A 7 -2.48 -19.21 10.30
C THR A 7 -1.37 -19.07 9.26
N ALA A 8 -1.69 -18.57 8.05
CA ALA A 8 -0.70 -18.36 7.01
C ALA A 8 0.32 -17.26 7.38
N PHE A 9 -0.11 -16.19 8.05
CA PHE A 9 0.79 -15.14 8.56
C PHE A 9 1.67 -15.65 9.71
N GLY A 10 1.12 -16.46 10.62
CA GLY A 10 1.93 -17.12 11.66
C GLY A 10 3.01 -18.03 11.07
N LEU A 11 2.66 -18.86 10.08
CA LEU A 11 3.63 -19.71 9.38
C LEU A 11 4.64 -18.89 8.54
N LEU A 12 4.22 -17.77 7.97
CA LEU A 12 5.10 -16.84 7.27
C LEU A 12 6.15 -16.24 8.21
N GLU A 13 5.75 -15.80 9.40
CA GLU A 13 6.66 -15.25 10.40
C GLU A 13 7.66 -16.29 10.91
N GLU A 14 7.20 -17.53 11.15
CA GLU A 14 8.05 -18.59 11.67
C GLU A 14 9.01 -19.17 10.61
N LYS A 15 8.52 -19.40 9.39
CA LYS A 15 9.21 -20.24 8.38
C LYS A 15 9.59 -19.48 7.11
N GLY A 16 9.11 -18.25 6.95
CA GLY A 16 9.25 -17.50 5.71
C GLY A 16 8.35 -18.03 4.59
N TYR A 17 8.26 -17.27 3.49
CA TYR A 17 7.31 -17.54 2.41
C TYR A 17 7.50 -18.92 1.76
N THR A 18 8.74 -19.38 1.60
CA THR A 18 9.06 -20.68 0.98
C THR A 18 9.10 -21.83 1.98
N GLY A 19 9.09 -21.56 3.28
CA GLY A 19 9.32 -22.56 4.33
C GLY A 19 8.10 -23.37 4.77
N PHE A 20 6.90 -23.06 4.27
CA PHE A 20 5.68 -23.82 4.57
C PHE A 20 4.85 -24.11 3.31
N SER A 21 4.02 -25.15 3.39
CA SER A 21 3.13 -25.58 2.30
C SER A 21 1.65 -25.32 2.60
N VAL A 22 0.79 -25.38 1.57
CA VAL A 22 -0.67 -25.30 1.78
C VAL A 22 -1.19 -26.53 2.56
N ASN A 23 -0.52 -27.69 2.45
CA ASN A 23 -0.85 -28.89 3.23
C ASN A 23 -0.60 -28.65 4.73
N GLU A 24 0.54 -28.07 5.06
CA GLU A 24 0.89 -27.74 6.44
C GLU A 24 -0.03 -26.66 7.00
N LEU A 25 -0.35 -25.64 6.20
CA LEU A 25 -1.37 -24.66 6.55
C LEU A 25 -2.72 -25.34 6.87
N ALA A 26 -3.14 -26.31 6.07
CA ALA A 26 -4.37 -27.07 6.29
C ALA A 26 -4.32 -27.86 7.60
N GLU A 27 -3.18 -28.52 7.89
CA GLU A 27 -2.96 -29.26 9.12
C GLU A 27 -3.01 -28.36 10.36
N VAL A 28 -2.28 -27.25 10.35
CA VAL A 28 -2.20 -26.32 11.48
C VAL A 28 -3.52 -25.59 11.71
N SER A 29 -4.21 -25.17 10.65
CA SER A 29 -5.50 -24.48 10.76
C SER A 29 -6.68 -25.42 11.05
N GLY A 30 -6.50 -26.74 10.92
CA GLY A 30 -7.58 -27.73 10.99
C GLY A 30 -8.58 -27.63 9.83
N ILE A 31 -8.30 -26.85 8.79
CA ILE A 31 -9.16 -26.68 7.63
C ILE A 31 -8.83 -27.73 6.59
N ASN A 32 -9.86 -28.33 5.99
CA ASN A 32 -9.66 -29.26 4.89
C ASN A 32 -8.97 -28.57 3.70
N ILE A 33 -7.91 -29.17 3.17
CA ILE A 33 -7.12 -28.59 2.08
C ILE A 33 -7.96 -28.25 0.83
N SER A 34 -8.95 -29.06 0.48
CA SER A 34 -9.83 -28.80 -0.65
C SER A 34 -10.73 -27.58 -0.41
N GLN A 35 -11.04 -27.27 0.85
CA GLN A 35 -11.72 -26.01 1.18
C GLN A 35 -10.78 -24.82 0.98
N ILE A 36 -9.51 -24.92 1.37
CA ILE A 36 -8.52 -23.85 1.13
C ILE A 36 -8.42 -23.56 -0.37
N TYR A 37 -8.21 -24.58 -1.22
CA TYR A 37 -8.12 -24.37 -2.68
C TYR A 37 -9.43 -23.89 -3.31
N ARG A 38 -10.60 -24.19 -2.70
CA ARG A 38 -11.87 -23.63 -3.17
C ARG A 38 -11.95 -22.11 -2.99
N TYR A 39 -11.39 -21.58 -1.90
CA TYR A 39 -11.38 -20.13 -1.63
C TYR A 39 -10.15 -19.43 -2.20
N PHE A 40 -9.04 -20.16 -2.32
CA PHE A 40 -7.74 -19.67 -2.77
C PHE A 40 -7.20 -20.62 -3.85
N PRO A 41 -7.73 -20.55 -5.10
CA PRO A 41 -7.39 -21.47 -6.17
C PRO A 41 -5.89 -21.60 -6.44
N ASN A 42 -5.13 -20.51 -6.28
CA ASN A 42 -3.67 -20.50 -6.48
C ASN A 42 -2.89 -20.76 -5.17
N GLY A 43 -3.56 -21.08 -4.06
CA GLY A 43 -2.93 -21.36 -2.78
C GLY A 43 -2.34 -20.11 -2.11
N LYS A 44 -1.08 -20.19 -1.64
CA LYS A 44 -0.41 -19.11 -0.88
C LYS A 44 -0.52 -17.73 -1.52
N PRO A 45 -0.22 -17.54 -2.83
CA PRO A 45 -0.43 -16.25 -3.51
C PRO A 45 -1.80 -15.62 -3.26
N ASP A 46 -2.89 -16.35 -3.47
CA ASP A 46 -4.24 -15.80 -3.32
C ASP A 46 -4.58 -15.47 -1.86
N ILE A 47 -4.05 -16.26 -0.91
CA ILE A 47 -4.22 -16.03 0.52
C ILE A 47 -3.59 -14.69 0.91
N PHE A 48 -2.33 -14.46 0.52
CA PHE A 48 -1.62 -13.23 0.88
C PHE A 48 -2.09 -12.02 0.09
N LEU A 49 -2.41 -12.15 -1.20
CA LEU A 49 -2.99 -11.05 -1.98
C LEU A 49 -4.36 -10.63 -1.42
N SER A 50 -5.15 -11.57 -0.87
CA SER A 50 -6.41 -11.22 -0.21
C SER A 50 -6.23 -10.39 1.07
N ALA A 51 -5.02 -10.38 1.64
CA ALA A 51 -4.67 -9.52 2.76
C ALA A 51 -4.24 -8.12 2.36
N GLY A 52 -3.81 -7.94 1.09
CA GLY A 52 -3.48 -6.64 0.50
C GLY A 52 -4.64 -5.65 0.57
N LEU A 53 -5.87 -6.15 0.57
CA LEU A 53 -7.09 -5.34 0.61
C LEU A 53 -7.26 -4.51 1.88
N ASP A 54 -6.91 -5.09 3.02
CA ASP A 54 -7.17 -4.47 4.32
C ASP A 54 -6.23 -3.28 4.57
N LEU A 55 -5.13 -3.17 3.82
CA LEU A 55 -4.16 -2.07 3.92
C LEU A 55 -4.78 -0.70 3.60
N PHE A 56 -5.65 -0.64 2.61
CA PHE A 56 -6.12 0.64 2.07
C PHE A 56 -7.48 1.08 2.63
N GLU A 57 -8.32 0.12 3.03
CA GLU A 57 -9.65 0.43 3.58
C GLU A 57 -9.62 0.89 5.05
N SER A 58 -8.57 0.57 5.80
CA SER A 58 -8.57 0.67 7.28
C SER A 58 -8.09 2.01 7.85
N GLY A 59 -7.40 2.87 7.07
CA GLY A 59 -6.70 4.03 7.66
C GLY A 59 -7.08 5.43 7.16
N ALA A 60 -7.79 5.55 6.03
CA ALA A 60 -8.32 6.82 5.50
C ALA A 60 -9.10 7.71 6.50
N PRO A 61 -9.85 7.18 7.50
CA PRO A 61 -10.62 8.00 8.44
C PRO A 61 -9.79 8.78 9.49
N LYS A 62 -8.47 8.59 9.57
CA LYS A 62 -7.62 9.17 10.64
C LYS A 62 -6.89 10.47 10.24
N LEU A 63 -6.99 10.90 8.98
CA LEU A 63 -6.26 12.06 8.48
C LEU A 63 -6.93 13.39 8.89
N PRO A 64 -6.16 14.45 9.19
CA PRO A 64 -6.71 15.79 9.36
C PRO A 64 -7.36 16.26 8.05
N GLU A 65 -8.33 17.17 8.15
CA GLU A 65 -8.86 17.85 6.96
C GLU A 65 -7.75 18.66 6.28
N LEU A 66 -7.73 18.66 4.95
CA LEU A 66 -6.78 19.48 4.20
C LEU A 66 -7.11 20.96 4.41
N ASN A 67 -6.14 21.71 4.93
CA ASN A 67 -6.18 23.17 5.00
C ASN A 67 -5.30 23.75 3.87
N PRO A 68 -5.89 24.40 2.85
CA PRO A 68 -5.13 25.01 1.75
C PRO A 68 -4.13 26.09 2.18
N GLU A 69 -4.33 26.73 3.34
CA GLU A 69 -3.39 27.72 3.88
C GLU A 69 -2.16 27.08 4.53
N GLN A 70 -2.25 25.78 4.87
CA GLN A 70 -1.20 25.00 5.53
C GLN A 70 -1.08 23.60 4.91
N PRO A 71 -0.81 23.49 3.59
CA PRO A 71 -0.80 22.21 2.89
C PRO A 71 0.33 21.29 3.35
N GLU A 72 1.43 21.87 3.84
CA GLU A 72 2.60 21.16 4.39
C GLU A 72 2.21 20.32 5.62
N ARG A 73 1.49 20.89 6.58
CA ARG A 73 1.00 20.14 7.75
C ARG A 73 0.13 18.94 7.38
N PHE A 74 -0.75 19.10 6.39
CA PHE A 74 -1.57 18.00 5.90
C PHE A 74 -0.71 16.91 5.24
N LEU A 75 0.22 17.29 4.36
CA LEU A 75 1.10 16.36 3.68
C LEU A 75 2.01 15.58 4.65
N ILE A 76 2.60 16.26 5.64
CA ILE A 76 3.39 15.60 6.68
C ILE A 76 2.54 14.56 7.41
N SER A 77 1.31 14.92 7.80
CA SER A 77 0.39 14.01 8.48
C SER A 77 0.00 12.81 7.60
N LEU A 78 -0.26 13.05 6.31
CA LEU A 78 -0.57 12.02 5.33
C LEU A 78 0.61 11.06 5.14
N ILE A 79 1.81 11.58 4.94
CA ILE A 79 3.02 10.78 4.72
C ILE A 79 3.34 9.94 5.96
N LYS A 80 3.24 10.50 7.17
CA LYS A 80 3.44 9.73 8.42
C LYS A 80 2.41 8.63 8.60
N PHE A 81 1.14 8.92 8.31
CA PHE A 81 0.09 7.91 8.31
C PHE A 81 0.40 6.78 7.31
N LEU A 82 0.88 7.11 6.10
CA LEU A 82 1.28 6.10 5.12
C LEU A 82 2.50 5.30 5.59
N ILE A 83 3.49 5.92 6.24
CA ILE A 83 4.65 5.24 6.84
C ILE A 83 4.19 4.23 7.90
N ASP A 84 3.33 4.66 8.83
CA ASP A 84 2.78 3.79 9.88
C ASP A 84 2.01 2.62 9.26
N THR A 85 1.19 2.88 8.25
CA THR A 85 0.41 1.84 7.54
C THR A 85 1.34 0.82 6.87
N HIS A 86 2.42 1.27 6.21
CA HIS A 86 3.41 0.39 5.62
C HIS A 86 4.14 -0.46 6.67
N ARG A 87 4.42 0.13 7.84
CA ARG A 87 5.07 -0.55 8.96
C ARG A 87 4.16 -1.61 9.58
N GLU A 88 2.89 -1.29 9.81
CA GLU A 88 1.87 -2.20 10.33
C GLU A 88 1.66 -3.41 9.40
N HIS A 89 1.71 -3.19 8.09
CA HIS A 89 1.44 -4.22 7.09
C HIS A 89 2.70 -4.72 6.35
N ARG A 90 3.87 -4.56 6.98
CA ARG A 90 5.18 -4.86 6.37
C ARG A 90 5.27 -6.24 5.74
N LEU A 91 4.78 -7.27 6.44
CA LEU A 91 4.84 -8.66 5.99
C LEU A 91 3.96 -8.90 4.77
N THR A 92 2.76 -8.30 4.73
CA THR A 92 1.88 -8.35 3.56
C THR A 92 2.58 -7.75 2.35
N LEU A 93 3.15 -6.56 2.49
CA LEU A 93 3.86 -5.87 1.40
C LEU A 93 5.06 -6.68 0.88
N GLN A 94 5.85 -7.29 1.78
CA GLN A 94 6.96 -8.15 1.39
C GLN A 94 6.51 -9.37 0.60
N VAL A 95 5.44 -10.03 1.03
CA VAL A 95 4.92 -11.21 0.31
C VAL A 95 4.27 -10.81 -1.01
N MET A 96 3.56 -9.68 -1.08
CA MET A 96 3.04 -9.17 -2.35
C MET A 96 4.17 -8.96 -3.36
N LYS A 97 5.30 -8.38 -2.94
CA LYS A 97 6.49 -8.23 -3.78
C LYS A 97 7.00 -9.59 -4.27
N ILE A 98 7.10 -10.59 -3.39
CA ILE A 98 7.52 -11.95 -3.77
C ILE A 98 6.55 -12.55 -4.80
N VAL A 99 5.25 -12.45 -4.54
CA VAL A 99 4.20 -13.00 -5.41
C VAL A 99 4.25 -12.36 -6.79
N PHE A 100 4.30 -11.02 -6.88
CA PHE A 100 4.37 -10.32 -8.16
C PHE A 100 5.66 -10.58 -8.94
N LEU A 101 6.80 -10.76 -8.26
CA LEU A 101 8.06 -11.12 -8.91
C LEU A 101 8.10 -12.58 -9.37
N SER A 102 7.34 -13.47 -8.73
CA SER A 102 7.37 -14.91 -8.99
C SER A 102 6.28 -15.37 -9.97
N ASP A 103 5.22 -14.57 -10.16
CA ASP A 103 4.07 -14.90 -11.00
C ASP A 103 3.68 -13.69 -11.87
N PRO A 104 4.01 -13.71 -13.18
CA PRO A 104 3.68 -12.63 -14.12
C PRO A 104 2.18 -12.33 -14.24
N ASP A 105 1.32 -13.31 -13.95
CA ASP A 105 -0.13 -13.16 -14.01
C ASP A 105 -0.71 -12.65 -12.69
N ALA A 106 0.04 -12.68 -11.58
CA ALA A 106 -0.47 -12.27 -10.27
C ALA A 106 -0.94 -10.81 -10.26
N LEU A 107 -0.19 -9.90 -10.88
CA LEU A 107 -0.58 -8.49 -10.99
C LEU A 107 -1.88 -8.31 -11.79
N ARG A 108 -2.06 -9.10 -12.86
CA ARG A 108 -3.28 -9.05 -13.67
C ARG A 108 -4.48 -9.54 -12.85
N ARG A 109 -4.33 -10.66 -12.13
CA ARG A 109 -5.40 -11.22 -11.29
C ARG A 109 -5.76 -10.30 -10.13
N ASP A 110 -4.76 -9.67 -9.53
CA ASP A 110 -4.95 -8.68 -8.47
C ASP A 110 -5.79 -7.48 -8.95
N LYS A 111 -5.43 -6.91 -10.11
CA LYS A 111 -6.21 -5.85 -10.77
C LYS A 111 -7.63 -6.28 -11.15
N GLU A 112 -7.81 -7.50 -11.65
CA GLU A 112 -9.14 -8.03 -11.98
C GLU A 112 -10.02 -8.19 -10.73
N ARG A 113 -9.41 -8.56 -9.60
CA ARG A 113 -10.11 -8.80 -8.34
C ARG A 113 -10.50 -7.50 -7.64
N PHE A 114 -9.67 -6.46 -7.74
CA PHE A 114 -9.78 -5.26 -6.89
C PHE A 114 -9.98 -3.95 -7.67
N GLY A 115 -9.97 -4.01 -9.00
CA GLY A 115 -10.08 -2.82 -9.84
C GLY A 115 -8.79 -2.03 -9.93
N SER A 116 -8.86 -0.82 -10.46
CA SER A 116 -7.70 -0.01 -10.86
C SER A 116 -7.10 0.87 -9.75
N GLY A 117 -7.45 0.67 -8.47
CA GLY A 117 -6.96 1.49 -7.35
C GLY A 117 -7.36 2.97 -7.43
N LEU A 118 -8.32 3.34 -8.31
CA LEU A 118 -8.57 4.75 -8.64
C LEU A 118 -9.10 5.59 -7.47
N SER A 119 -9.63 4.98 -6.41
CA SER A 119 -10.07 5.68 -5.20
C SER A 119 -8.91 6.27 -4.39
N GLU A 120 -7.71 5.68 -4.48
CA GLU A 120 -6.52 6.07 -3.70
C GLU A 120 -6.00 7.45 -4.09
N TYR A 121 -6.16 7.82 -5.36
CA TYR A 121 -5.71 9.11 -5.88
C TYR A 121 -6.58 10.28 -5.41
N LYS A 122 -7.76 10.05 -4.82
CA LYS A 122 -8.70 11.14 -4.53
C LYS A 122 -8.15 12.16 -3.52
N TYR A 123 -7.41 11.69 -2.51
CA TYR A 123 -6.74 12.59 -1.55
C TYR A 123 -5.69 13.47 -2.25
N PHE A 124 -4.90 12.88 -3.14
CA PHE A 124 -3.89 13.59 -3.93
C PHE A 124 -4.52 14.49 -5.00
N GLU A 125 -5.62 14.09 -5.63
CA GLU A 125 -6.35 14.93 -6.60
C GLU A 125 -6.95 16.16 -5.92
N ASN A 126 -7.55 15.99 -4.72
CA ASN A 126 -8.06 17.11 -3.92
C ASN A 126 -6.92 18.05 -3.50
N LEU A 127 -5.77 17.51 -3.07
CA LEU A 127 -4.59 18.30 -2.75
C LEU A 127 -4.11 19.12 -3.95
N VAL A 128 -3.94 18.47 -5.11
CA VAL A 128 -3.44 19.10 -6.33
C VAL A 128 -4.40 20.18 -6.84
N GLU A 129 -5.72 19.95 -6.72
CA GLU A 129 -6.75 20.96 -6.99
C GLU A 129 -6.63 22.17 -6.08
N GLN A 130 -6.57 21.96 -4.76
CA GLN A 130 -6.53 23.05 -3.79
C GLN A 130 -5.24 23.89 -3.85
N LEU A 131 -4.18 23.32 -4.41
CA LEU A 131 -2.91 24.01 -4.69
C LEU A 131 -2.89 24.74 -6.05
N GLY A 132 -4.01 24.76 -6.79
CA GLY A 132 -4.21 25.63 -7.95
C GLY A 132 -4.07 24.97 -9.32
N VAL A 133 -4.01 23.63 -9.41
CA VAL A 133 -3.99 22.93 -10.70
C VAL A 133 -5.41 22.65 -11.18
N ASP A 134 -5.95 23.60 -11.94
CA ASP A 134 -7.36 23.57 -12.39
C ASP A 134 -7.62 22.58 -13.52
N ALA A 135 -6.65 22.32 -14.39
CA ALA A 135 -6.83 21.45 -15.55
C ALA A 135 -7.03 19.97 -15.12
N PRO A 136 -8.21 19.35 -15.31
CA PRO A 136 -8.53 18.05 -14.71
C PRO A 136 -7.59 16.91 -15.15
N GLN A 137 -7.17 16.92 -16.41
CA GLN A 137 -6.21 15.93 -16.92
C GLN A 137 -4.81 16.09 -16.31
N MET A 138 -4.39 17.34 -16.07
CA MET A 138 -3.10 17.61 -15.43
C MET A 138 -3.15 17.21 -13.96
N ARG A 139 -4.22 17.64 -13.25
CA ARG A 139 -4.47 17.30 -11.86
C ARG A 139 -4.37 15.80 -11.61
N ARG A 140 -5.06 14.99 -12.42
CA ARG A 140 -5.02 13.53 -12.31
C ARG A 140 -3.62 12.96 -12.53
N LYS A 141 -2.90 13.45 -13.55
CA LYS A 141 -1.52 13.00 -13.82
C LYS A 141 -0.57 13.32 -12.68
N VAL A 142 -0.66 14.54 -12.14
CA VAL A 142 0.17 14.99 -11.02
C VAL A 142 -0.19 14.20 -9.76
N ALA A 143 -1.47 14.00 -9.45
CA ALA A 143 -1.91 13.21 -8.31
C ALA A 143 -1.41 11.76 -8.38
N GLN A 144 -1.50 11.13 -9.54
CA GLN A 144 -0.96 9.78 -9.77
C GLN A 144 0.56 9.74 -9.58
N PHE A 145 1.28 10.71 -10.15
CA PHE A 145 2.73 10.80 -10.01
C PHE A 145 3.15 10.98 -8.55
N VAL A 146 2.51 11.91 -7.82
CA VAL A 146 2.78 12.17 -6.41
C VAL A 146 2.48 10.93 -5.56
N PHE A 147 1.35 10.26 -5.77
CA PHE A 147 1.03 9.01 -5.07
C PHE A 147 2.14 7.96 -5.28
N HIS A 148 2.50 7.67 -6.54
CA HIS A 148 3.52 6.67 -6.83
C HIS A 148 4.90 7.04 -6.29
N LEU A 149 5.25 8.33 -6.27
CA LEU A 149 6.48 8.81 -5.66
C LEU A 149 6.49 8.55 -4.15
N VAL A 150 5.44 8.98 -3.44
CA VAL A 150 5.31 8.81 -1.99
C VAL A 150 5.30 7.32 -1.64
N ASP A 151 4.45 6.54 -2.29
CA ASP A 151 4.35 5.09 -2.10
C ASP A 151 5.71 4.40 -2.32
N SER A 152 6.38 4.66 -3.45
CA SER A 152 7.67 4.03 -3.75
C SER A 152 8.77 4.39 -2.75
N VAL A 153 8.81 5.65 -2.30
CA VAL A 153 9.82 6.11 -1.34
C VAL A 153 9.57 5.53 0.05
N ILE A 154 8.33 5.54 0.53
CA ILE A 154 7.96 4.93 1.81
C ILE A 154 8.20 3.42 1.78
N HIS A 155 7.78 2.75 0.70
CA HIS A 155 7.98 1.32 0.52
C HIS A 155 9.47 0.94 0.63
N ARG A 156 10.35 1.71 0.00
CA ARG A 156 11.81 1.54 0.13
C ARG A 156 12.28 1.82 1.57
N HIS A 157 11.82 2.91 2.18
CA HIS A 157 12.20 3.29 3.54
C HIS A 157 11.89 2.19 4.57
N ILE A 158 10.73 1.54 4.44
CA ILE A 158 10.24 0.53 5.39
C ILE A 158 10.74 -0.88 5.08
N LEU A 159 10.95 -1.23 3.81
CA LEU A 159 11.27 -2.61 3.41
C LEU A 159 12.73 -2.85 3.02
N GLU A 160 13.45 -1.84 2.55
CA GLU A 160 14.73 -2.06 1.85
C GLU A 160 15.88 -1.29 2.50
N VAL A 161 15.77 0.03 2.63
CA VAL A 161 16.84 0.90 3.13
C VAL A 161 16.25 2.16 3.76
N GLU A 162 16.84 2.60 4.86
CA GLU A 162 16.51 3.89 5.49
C GLU A 162 16.86 5.04 4.53
N VAL A 163 15.85 5.55 3.81
CA VAL A 163 15.98 6.70 2.89
C VAL A 163 16.32 8.01 3.63
N SER A 164 15.91 8.14 4.89
CA SER A 164 16.09 9.28 5.79
C SER A 164 16.41 8.76 7.20
N LYS A 165 16.98 9.60 8.08
CA LYS A 165 17.31 9.21 9.45
C LYS A 165 16.06 9.08 10.34
N THR A 166 15.00 9.82 10.02
CA THR A 166 13.75 9.80 10.78
C THR A 166 12.54 9.89 9.86
N ASP A 167 11.42 9.31 10.31
CA ASP A 167 10.12 9.41 9.62
C ASP A 167 9.68 10.87 9.46
N GLU A 168 10.00 11.73 10.44
CA GLU A 168 9.72 13.17 10.39
C GLU A 168 10.50 13.86 9.26
N GLU A 169 11.81 13.66 9.22
CA GLU A 169 12.68 14.21 8.17
C GLU A 169 12.26 13.72 6.78
N LEU A 170 11.83 12.45 6.67
CA LEU A 170 11.32 11.92 5.40
C LEU A 170 10.03 12.64 4.98
N ALA A 171 9.10 12.85 5.92
CA ALA A 171 7.83 13.49 5.69
C ALA A 171 8.00 14.96 5.30
N GLU A 172 8.90 15.69 5.97
CA GLU A 172 9.25 17.08 5.63
C GLU A 172 9.84 17.17 4.21
N LEU A 173 10.86 16.35 3.88
CA LEU A 173 11.50 16.35 2.56
C LEU A 173 10.53 16.05 1.41
N LEU A 174 9.66 15.06 1.58
CA LEU A 174 8.65 14.70 0.59
C LEU A 174 7.60 15.82 0.46
N SER A 175 7.15 16.40 1.58
CA SER A 175 6.17 17.49 1.58
C SER A 175 6.67 18.71 0.82
N ASP A 176 7.89 19.16 1.11
CA ASP A 176 8.53 20.29 0.44
C ASP A 176 8.66 20.07 -1.08
N LEU A 177 9.12 18.87 -1.47
CA LEU A 177 9.26 18.50 -2.88
C LEU A 177 7.92 18.50 -3.62
N ILE A 178 6.88 17.92 -3.01
CA ILE A 178 5.54 17.84 -3.59
C ILE A 178 4.93 19.23 -3.75
N ILE A 179 4.96 20.06 -2.70
CA ILE A 179 4.39 21.41 -2.73
C ILE A 179 5.10 22.26 -3.77
N THR A 180 6.43 22.26 -3.76
CA THR A 180 7.23 23.03 -4.74
C THR A 180 6.90 22.61 -6.17
N HIS A 181 6.78 21.30 -6.42
CA HIS A 181 6.42 20.80 -7.74
C HIS A 181 5.02 21.25 -8.16
N ILE A 182 4.01 21.07 -7.31
CA ILE A 182 2.63 21.43 -7.65
C ILE A 182 2.49 22.94 -7.88
N GLN A 183 3.08 23.78 -7.03
CA GLN A 183 3.03 25.24 -7.18
C GLN A 183 3.68 25.72 -8.48
N SER A 184 4.74 25.04 -8.95
CA SER A 184 5.36 25.35 -10.24
C SER A 184 4.46 25.10 -11.44
N LEU A 185 3.40 24.30 -11.28
CA LEU A 185 2.41 23.97 -12.31
C LEU A 185 1.17 24.85 -12.26
N SER A 186 0.95 25.58 -11.16
CA SER A 186 -0.17 26.51 -10.95
C SER A 186 0.09 27.90 -11.53
N SER A 187 1.21 28.08 -12.25
CA SER A 187 1.65 29.35 -12.86
C SER A 187 1.13 29.53 -14.29
#